data_AF-A0A1Q8KUD3-F1
#
_entry.id   AF-A0A1Q8KUD3-F1
#
_cell.length_a   1.000
_cell.length_b   1.000
_cell.length_c   1.000
_cell.angle_alpha   90.00
_cell.angle_beta   90.00
_cell.angle_gamma   90.00
#
_symmetry.space_group_name_H-M   'P 1'
#
loop_
_entity.id
_entity.type
_entity.pdbx_description
1 polymer ?
#
loop_
_entity_poly.entity_id
_entity_poly.type
_entity_poly.pdbx_seq_one_letter_code
_entity_poly.pdbx_strand_id
1 'polypeptide(L)'
;MRRTLPLGKRYTSITVCIIVVGLGLLASSAIIENDWYGNVAIEFGATLMLFAPLLILSQAMETRLRQFTEAQEEKFNQEIVKTNVNVANLASEVDQTKEEVRSVREDISEAVMQRLVEKRTEDRALFDRIENAPSREIVATALTRAKDLDLISNRGPRVCLRETDVYLRFAPGMAFGTYDGSVELFLEHQDGSALGNVRWARSMDGEEDTAVDVLVDLTEKVQAAGRYPGDAPYQAGAVFSDLRHILDLAYDRATGASGIREPIGPIVEIFSPQWALTDTTLKRLDGPYDIAIGRLSELDWWSHVIKKPWIDEVSFTLAFDTAKALYETGNLAPKPPGYVEEPPF
;
A
#
# COMPACT_ATOMS: atom_id res chain seq x y z
N MET A 1 -65.85 -29.07 -29.50
CA MET A 1 -65.88 -28.64 -28.07
C MET A 1 -66.69 -29.64 -27.25
N ARG A 2 -66.04 -30.58 -26.53
CA ARG A 2 -66.72 -31.42 -25.53
C ARG A 2 -66.66 -30.69 -24.19
N ARG A 3 -67.81 -30.21 -23.68
CA ARG A 3 -67.93 -29.72 -22.29
C ARG A 3 -67.76 -30.91 -21.35
N THR A 4 -66.56 -31.11 -20.83
CA THR A 4 -66.33 -31.99 -19.69
C THR A 4 -66.96 -31.34 -18.47
N LEU A 5 -68.08 -31.90 -18.00
CA LEU A 5 -68.67 -31.52 -16.71
C LEU A 5 -67.62 -31.65 -15.60
N PRO A 6 -67.53 -30.68 -14.66
CA PRO A 6 -66.55 -30.72 -13.59
C PRO A 6 -66.74 -32.02 -12.79
N LEU A 7 -65.66 -32.77 -12.60
CA LEU A 7 -65.65 -34.10 -11.97
C LEU A 7 -66.45 -34.13 -10.66
N GLY A 8 -66.41 -33.06 -9.86
CA GLY A 8 -67.14 -32.96 -8.59
C GLY A 8 -68.67 -33.13 -8.71
N LYS A 9 -69.30 -32.75 -9.83
CA LYS A 9 -70.76 -32.93 -10.01
C LYS A 9 -71.16 -34.37 -10.30
N ARG A 10 -70.23 -35.19 -10.84
CA ARG A 10 -70.50 -36.60 -11.13
C ARG A 10 -70.52 -37.45 -9.86
N TYR A 11 -69.62 -37.16 -8.92
CA TYR A 11 -69.50 -37.92 -7.68
C TYR A 11 -70.64 -37.64 -6.68
N THR A 12 -71.08 -36.39 -6.56
CA THR A 12 -72.27 -36.06 -5.73
C THR A 12 -73.53 -36.72 -6.27
N SER A 13 -73.68 -36.78 -7.59
CA SER A 13 -74.79 -37.49 -8.24
C SER A 13 -74.76 -39.00 -7.93
N ILE A 14 -73.57 -39.62 -7.96
CA ILE A 14 -73.39 -41.04 -7.64
C ILE A 14 -73.71 -41.33 -6.16
N THR A 15 -73.24 -40.49 -5.22
CA THR A 15 -73.52 -40.67 -3.80
C THR A 15 -75.00 -40.50 -3.47
N VAL A 16 -75.68 -39.51 -4.08
CA VAL A 16 -77.13 -39.33 -3.94
C VAL A 16 -77.88 -40.52 -4.54
N CYS A 17 -77.46 -41.03 -5.71
CA CYS A 17 -78.04 -42.24 -6.29
C CYS A 17 -77.86 -43.46 -5.37
N ILE A 18 -76.69 -43.65 -4.75
CA ILE A 18 -76.43 -44.76 -3.81
C ILE A 18 -77.35 -44.68 -2.58
N ILE A 19 -77.54 -43.49 -2.01
CA ILE A 19 -78.44 -43.27 -0.86
C ILE A 19 -79.89 -43.52 -1.26
N VAL A 20 -80.33 -42.99 -2.40
CA VAL A 20 -81.71 -43.16 -2.90
C VAL A 20 -82.00 -44.62 -3.23
N VAL A 21 -81.06 -45.32 -3.86
CA VAL A 21 -81.18 -46.77 -4.16
C VAL A 21 -81.15 -47.59 -2.88
N GLY A 22 -80.27 -47.28 -1.92
CA GLY A 22 -80.21 -47.96 -0.62
C GLY A 22 -81.50 -47.80 0.19
N LEU A 23 -82.05 -46.58 0.27
CA LEU A 23 -83.35 -46.30 0.88
C LEU A 23 -84.50 -46.98 0.14
N GLY A 24 -84.47 -46.98 -1.19
CA GLY A 24 -85.47 -47.65 -2.02
C GLY A 24 -85.49 -49.17 -1.78
N LEU A 25 -84.31 -49.79 -1.67
CA LEU A 25 -84.17 -51.22 -1.37
C LEU A 25 -84.69 -51.55 0.05
N LEU A 26 -84.35 -50.73 1.05
CA LEU A 26 -84.85 -50.87 2.42
C LEU A 26 -86.37 -50.66 2.54
N ALA A 27 -86.94 -49.76 1.76
CA ALA A 27 -88.39 -49.55 1.74
C ALA A 27 -89.11 -50.70 1.01
N SER A 28 -88.52 -51.22 -0.07
CA SER A 28 -89.09 -52.31 -0.85
C SER A 28 -89.13 -53.63 -0.09
N SER A 29 -88.20 -53.87 0.83
CA SER A 29 -88.19 -55.07 1.66
C SER A 29 -89.38 -55.17 2.61
N ALA A 30 -90.02 -54.05 2.97
CA ALA A 30 -91.23 -54.05 3.77
C ALA A 30 -92.50 -54.43 2.98
N ILE A 31 -92.41 -54.47 1.64
CA ILE A 31 -93.55 -54.72 0.73
C ILE A 31 -93.46 -56.13 0.11
N ILE A 32 -92.26 -56.72 0.05
CA ILE A 32 -92.04 -58.04 -0.57
C ILE A 32 -92.28 -59.14 0.47
N GLU A 33 -93.34 -59.95 0.29
CA GLU A 33 -93.71 -61.06 1.20
C GLU A 33 -92.76 -62.28 1.12
N ASN A 34 -91.82 -62.31 0.17
CA ASN A 34 -90.86 -63.40 0.03
C ASN A 34 -89.61 -63.13 0.89
N ASP A 35 -89.48 -63.90 1.98
CA ASP A 35 -88.40 -63.80 2.97
C ASP A 35 -86.98 -63.75 2.38
N TRP A 36 -86.74 -64.45 1.26
CA TRP A 36 -85.41 -64.48 0.64
C TRP A 36 -85.06 -63.15 -0.03
N TYR A 37 -85.97 -62.58 -0.83
CA TYR A 37 -85.75 -61.30 -1.51
C TYR A 37 -85.76 -60.12 -0.54
N GLY A 38 -86.61 -60.18 0.50
CA GLY A 38 -86.65 -59.19 1.57
C GLY A 38 -85.31 -59.09 2.30
N ASN A 39 -84.72 -60.22 2.70
CA ASN A 39 -83.43 -60.24 3.39
C ASN A 39 -82.27 -59.73 2.50
N VAL A 40 -82.23 -60.14 1.23
CA VAL A 40 -81.19 -59.65 0.29
C VAL A 40 -81.30 -58.12 0.09
N ALA A 41 -82.53 -57.59 -0.04
CA ALA A 41 -82.75 -56.16 -0.18
C ALA A 41 -82.35 -55.37 1.08
N ILE A 42 -82.58 -55.95 2.27
CA ILE A 42 -82.15 -55.37 3.55
C ILE A 42 -80.63 -55.36 3.66
N GLU A 43 -79.96 -56.48 3.38
CA GLU A 43 -78.49 -56.59 3.48
C GLU A 43 -77.79 -55.67 2.48
N PHE A 44 -78.25 -55.62 1.22
CA PHE A 44 -77.71 -54.69 0.22
C PHE A 44 -78.03 -53.23 0.55
N GLY A 45 -79.25 -52.92 0.95
CA GLY A 45 -79.67 -51.58 1.32
C GLY A 45 -78.90 -51.05 2.54
N ALA A 46 -78.72 -51.89 3.56
CA ALA A 46 -77.94 -51.58 4.75
C ALA A 46 -76.46 -51.36 4.41
N THR A 47 -75.88 -52.21 3.55
CA THR A 47 -74.48 -52.07 3.11
C THR A 47 -74.28 -50.75 2.36
N LEU A 48 -75.16 -50.41 1.41
CA LEU A 48 -75.10 -49.13 0.68
C LEU A 48 -75.22 -47.91 1.63
N MET A 49 -76.10 -48.00 2.63
CA MET A 49 -76.26 -46.95 3.64
C MET A 49 -75.04 -46.82 4.57
N LEU A 50 -74.30 -47.91 4.80
CA LEU A 50 -73.05 -47.92 5.57
C LEU A 50 -71.88 -47.30 4.79
N PHE A 51 -71.86 -47.48 3.47
CA PHE A 51 -70.83 -46.90 2.59
C PHE A 51 -71.07 -45.43 2.22
N ALA A 52 -72.32 -44.95 2.23
CA ALA A 52 -72.63 -43.57 1.85
C ALA A 52 -71.90 -42.50 2.70
N PRO A 53 -71.81 -42.59 4.04
CA PRO A 53 -71.04 -41.64 4.86
C PRO A 53 -69.55 -41.63 4.54
N LEU A 54 -68.96 -42.80 4.24
CA LEU A 54 -67.55 -42.93 3.86
C LEU A 54 -67.25 -42.22 2.54
N LEU A 55 -68.15 -42.32 1.56
CA LEU A 55 -68.02 -41.61 0.29
C LEU A 55 -68.11 -40.09 0.48
N ILE A 56 -69.03 -39.60 1.32
CA ILE A 56 -69.13 -38.17 1.65
C ILE A 56 -67.86 -37.66 2.34
N LEU A 57 -67.33 -38.42 3.30
CA LEU A 57 -66.09 -38.08 4.01
C LEU A 57 -64.90 -38.02 3.05
N SER A 58 -64.78 -38.99 2.14
CA SER A 58 -63.71 -39.03 1.13
C SER A 58 -63.74 -37.81 0.21
N GLN A 59 -64.93 -37.38 -0.22
CA GLN A 59 -65.11 -36.19 -1.06
C GLN A 59 -64.82 -34.89 -0.31
N ALA A 60 -65.25 -34.80 0.96
CA ALA A 60 -64.96 -33.65 1.80
C ALA A 60 -63.45 -33.52 2.07
N MET A 61 -62.76 -34.64 2.29
CA MET A 61 -61.31 -34.66 2.42
C MET A 61 -60.61 -34.29 1.13
N GLU A 62 -61.01 -34.85 -0.02
CA GLU A 62 -60.43 -34.54 -1.33
C GLU A 62 -60.60 -33.06 -1.69
N THR A 63 -61.76 -32.48 -1.39
CA THR A 63 -62.03 -31.05 -1.63
C THR A 63 -61.17 -30.17 -0.73
N ARG A 64 -61.03 -30.51 0.56
CA ARG A 64 -60.15 -29.79 1.48
C ARG A 64 -58.67 -29.94 1.12
N LEU A 65 -58.26 -31.13 0.69
CA LEU A 65 -56.89 -31.41 0.26
C LEU A 65 -56.56 -30.56 -0.97
N ARG A 66 -57.50 -30.48 -1.92
CA ARG A 66 -57.37 -29.66 -3.13
C ARG A 66 -57.29 -28.17 -2.82
N GLN A 67 -58.18 -27.67 -1.97
CA GLN A 67 -58.15 -26.27 -1.50
C GLN A 67 -56.86 -25.96 -0.74
N PHE A 68 -56.37 -26.91 0.06
CA PHE A 68 -55.11 -26.74 0.79
C PHE A 68 -53.92 -26.73 -0.17
N THR A 69 -53.87 -27.63 -1.17
CA THR A 69 -52.82 -27.64 -2.18
C THR A 69 -52.83 -26.37 -3.04
N GLU A 70 -54.01 -25.89 -3.47
CA GLU A 70 -54.14 -24.67 -4.26
C GLU A 70 -53.72 -23.43 -3.44
N ALA A 71 -54.15 -23.33 -2.18
CA ALA A 71 -53.74 -22.25 -1.28
C ALA A 71 -52.25 -22.29 -0.90
N GLN A 72 -51.67 -23.49 -0.79
CA GLN A 72 -50.25 -23.66 -0.51
C GLN A 72 -49.40 -23.32 -1.75
N GLU A 73 -49.84 -23.72 -2.94
CA GLU A 73 -49.20 -23.39 -4.22
C GLU A 73 -49.24 -21.88 -4.48
N GLU A 74 -50.36 -21.20 -4.20
CA GLU A 74 -50.46 -19.75 -4.34
C GLU A 74 -49.52 -19.01 -3.36
N LYS A 75 -49.47 -19.43 -2.09
CA LYS A 75 -48.53 -18.87 -1.11
C LYS A 75 -47.07 -19.09 -1.52
N PHE A 76 -46.75 -20.28 -2.00
CA PHE A 76 -45.41 -20.62 -2.46
C PHE A 76 -45.01 -19.80 -3.69
N ASN A 77 -45.91 -19.65 -4.67
CA ASN A 77 -45.68 -18.79 -5.83
C ASN A 77 -45.50 -17.32 -5.44
N GLN A 78 -46.29 -16.81 -4.50
CA GLN A 78 -46.12 -15.45 -3.98
C GLN A 78 -44.78 -15.27 -3.25
N GLU A 79 -44.33 -16.26 -2.48
CA GLU A 79 -43.06 -16.23 -1.77
C GLU A 79 -41.87 -16.31 -2.73
N ILE A 80 -41.95 -17.13 -3.79
CA ILE A 80 -40.95 -17.16 -4.87
C ILE A 80 -40.86 -15.79 -5.55
N VAL A 81 -41.99 -15.18 -5.90
CA VAL A 81 -42.01 -13.86 -6.54
C VAL A 81 -41.36 -12.81 -5.64
N LYS A 82 -41.69 -12.78 -4.35
CA LYS A 82 -41.06 -11.87 -3.38
C LYS A 82 -39.56 -12.11 -3.24
N THR A 83 -39.15 -13.37 -3.17
CA THR A 83 -37.72 -13.75 -3.06
C THR A 83 -36.96 -13.30 -4.29
N ASN A 84 -37.51 -13.50 -5.50
CA ASN A 84 -36.89 -13.08 -6.75
C ASN A 84 -36.75 -11.55 -6.83
N VAL A 85 -37.75 -10.79 -6.39
CA VAL A 85 -37.66 -9.31 -6.33
C VAL A 85 -36.60 -8.87 -5.33
N ASN A 86 -36.54 -9.48 -4.14
CA ASN A 86 -35.52 -9.15 -3.15
C ASN A 86 -34.11 -9.51 -3.62
N VAL A 87 -33.94 -10.64 -4.30
CA VAL A 87 -32.65 -11.05 -4.91
C VAL A 87 -32.25 -10.08 -6.02
N ALA A 88 -33.19 -9.63 -6.86
CA ALA A 88 -32.92 -8.65 -7.90
C ALA A 88 -32.52 -7.28 -7.33
N ASN A 89 -33.22 -6.82 -6.28
CA ASN A 89 -32.88 -5.58 -5.59
C ASN A 89 -31.51 -5.66 -4.90
N LEU A 90 -31.22 -6.78 -4.23
CA LEU A 90 -29.93 -7.01 -3.59
C LEU A 90 -28.79 -7.08 -4.62
N ALA A 91 -29.01 -7.74 -5.77
CA ALA A 91 -28.04 -7.76 -6.86
C ALA A 91 -27.77 -6.33 -7.39
N SER A 92 -28.82 -5.53 -7.58
CA SER A 92 -28.70 -4.13 -7.99
C SER A 92 -27.95 -3.27 -6.96
N GLU A 93 -28.23 -3.45 -5.67
CA GLU A 93 -27.55 -2.73 -4.59
C GLU A 93 -26.07 -3.13 -4.49
N VAL A 94 -25.77 -4.42 -4.66
CA VAL A 94 -24.40 -4.94 -4.72
C VAL A 94 -23.65 -4.36 -5.92
N ASP A 95 -24.28 -4.27 -7.09
CA ASP A 95 -23.63 -3.72 -8.28
C ASP A 95 -23.42 -2.21 -8.16
N GLN A 96 -24.37 -1.47 -7.57
CA GLN A 96 -24.17 -0.06 -7.24
C GLN A 96 -23.03 0.15 -6.24
N THR A 97 -23.00 -0.65 -5.16
CA THR A 97 -21.95 -0.55 -4.13
C THR A 97 -20.57 -0.87 -4.73
N LYS A 98 -20.48 -1.85 -5.64
CA LYS A 98 -19.23 -2.15 -6.34
C LYS A 98 -18.74 -0.97 -7.18
N GLU A 99 -19.65 -0.30 -7.88
CA GLU A 99 -19.29 0.86 -8.70
C GLU A 99 -18.87 2.05 -7.83
N GLU A 100 -19.57 2.30 -6.73
CA GLU A 100 -19.18 3.33 -5.75
C GLU A 100 -17.80 3.05 -5.14
N VAL A 101 -17.53 1.80 -4.73
CA VAL A 101 -16.22 1.39 -4.20
C VAL A 101 -15.12 1.55 -5.26
N ARG A 102 -15.43 1.26 -6.53
CA ARG A 102 -14.48 1.46 -7.63
C ARG A 102 -14.18 2.94 -7.83
N SER A 103 -15.21 3.79 -7.91
CA SER A 103 -15.05 5.24 -8.05
C SER A 103 -14.25 5.83 -6.90
N VAL A 104 -14.60 5.50 -5.65
CA VAL A 104 -13.88 5.99 -4.46
C VAL A 104 -12.41 5.54 -4.47
N ARG A 105 -12.12 4.32 -4.93
CA ARG A 105 -10.74 3.85 -5.07
C ARG A 105 -9.97 4.65 -6.12
N GLU A 106 -10.59 4.95 -7.25
CA GLU A 106 -9.99 5.76 -8.32
C GLU A 106 -9.71 7.19 -7.81
N ASP A 107 -10.67 7.82 -7.14
CA ASP A 107 -10.54 9.16 -6.54
C ASP A 107 -9.42 9.23 -5.49
N ILE A 108 -9.34 8.22 -4.60
CA ILE A 108 -8.27 8.14 -3.60
C ILE A 108 -6.92 7.98 -4.29
N SER A 109 -6.82 7.15 -5.32
CA SER A 109 -5.58 6.95 -6.06
C SER A 109 -5.12 8.24 -6.72
N GLU A 110 -6.04 8.99 -7.33
CA GLU A 110 -5.73 10.28 -7.95
C GLU A 110 -5.29 11.32 -6.91
N ALA A 111 -6.03 11.46 -5.81
CA ALA A 111 -5.69 12.40 -4.74
C ALA A 111 -4.33 12.10 -4.11
N VAL A 112 -4.00 10.82 -3.89
CA VAL A 112 -2.69 10.41 -3.38
C VAL A 112 -1.59 10.75 -4.38
N MET A 113 -1.78 10.47 -5.66
CA MET A 113 -0.80 10.78 -6.70
C MET A 113 -0.55 12.28 -6.82
N GLN A 114 -1.61 13.09 -6.80
CA GLN A 114 -1.50 14.54 -6.79
C GLN A 114 -0.71 15.03 -5.57
N ARG A 115 -1.03 14.52 -4.38
CA ARG A 115 -0.34 14.92 -3.16
C ARG A 115 1.14 14.54 -3.15
N LEU A 116 1.49 13.40 -3.73
CA LEU A 116 2.89 12.98 -3.91
C LEU A 116 3.65 13.89 -4.88
N VAL A 117 3.01 14.33 -5.97
CA VAL A 117 3.62 15.27 -6.93
C VAL A 117 3.84 16.65 -6.30
N GLU A 118 2.87 17.16 -5.55
CA GLU A 118 2.99 18.40 -4.79
C GLU A 118 4.17 18.32 -3.81
N LYS A 119 4.24 17.24 -3.02
CA LYS A 119 5.33 17.02 -2.07
C LYS A 119 6.70 16.95 -2.73
N ARG A 120 6.79 16.32 -3.91
CA ARG A 120 8.03 16.28 -4.69
C ARG A 120 8.47 17.65 -5.20
N THR A 121 7.50 18.47 -5.59
CA THR A 121 7.75 19.84 -6.05
C THR A 121 8.22 20.71 -4.88
N GLU A 122 7.60 20.58 -3.71
CA GLU A 122 8.02 21.27 -2.48
C GLU A 122 9.44 20.87 -2.05
N ASP A 123 9.75 19.57 -2.01
CA ASP A 123 11.06 19.06 -1.61
C ASP A 123 12.18 19.55 -2.56
N ARG A 124 11.95 19.50 -3.88
CA ARG A 124 12.91 20.02 -4.87
C ARG A 124 13.12 21.53 -4.74
N ALA A 125 12.03 22.30 -4.60
CA ALA A 125 12.13 23.74 -4.40
C ALA A 125 12.90 24.10 -3.12
N LEU A 126 12.80 23.27 -2.08
CA LEU A 126 13.60 23.43 -0.86
C LEU A 126 15.10 23.21 -1.14
N PHE A 127 15.47 22.17 -1.88
CA PHE A 127 16.88 21.89 -2.21
C PHE A 127 17.47 22.94 -3.17
N ASP A 128 16.71 23.39 -4.16
CA ASP A 128 17.13 24.45 -5.08
C ASP A 128 17.48 25.77 -4.36
N ARG A 129 16.83 26.06 -3.23
CA ARG A 129 17.11 27.28 -2.44
C ARG A 129 18.46 27.25 -1.73
N ILE A 130 19.04 26.08 -1.49
CA ILE A 130 20.36 25.95 -0.84
C ILE A 130 21.43 26.66 -1.67
N GLU A 131 21.41 26.48 -2.99
CA GLU A 131 22.40 27.11 -3.88
C GLU A 131 22.10 28.59 -4.12
N ASN A 132 20.83 28.94 -4.35
CA ASN A 132 20.46 30.28 -4.82
C ASN A 132 20.40 31.33 -3.70
N ALA A 133 20.05 30.93 -2.47
CA ALA A 133 19.92 31.81 -1.33
C ALA A 133 20.15 31.03 -0.02
N PRO A 134 21.37 30.51 0.21
CA PRO A 134 21.66 29.73 1.40
C PRO A 134 21.39 30.56 2.66
N SER A 135 20.55 30.01 3.54
CA SER A 135 20.38 30.48 4.90
C SER A 135 20.43 29.30 5.86
N ARG A 136 20.72 29.58 7.13
CA ARG A 136 20.72 28.59 8.20
C ARG A 136 19.45 27.75 8.16
N GLU A 137 18.28 28.40 8.16
CA GLU A 137 16.96 27.75 8.17
C GLU A 137 16.71 26.87 6.94
N ILE A 138 17.13 27.32 5.74
CA ILE A 138 16.96 26.55 4.51
C ILE A 138 17.82 25.27 4.57
N VAL A 139 19.10 25.41 4.92
CA VAL A 139 20.03 24.27 5.00
C VAL A 139 19.61 23.30 6.11
N ALA A 140 19.29 23.82 7.28
CA ALA A 140 18.69 23.13 8.41
C ALA A 140 17.50 22.24 8.02
N THR A 141 16.51 22.86 7.37
CA THR A 141 15.26 22.21 6.97
C THR A 141 15.52 21.17 5.89
N ALA A 142 16.38 21.48 4.92
CA ALA A 142 16.75 20.55 3.87
C ALA A 142 17.50 19.31 4.40
N LEU A 143 18.46 19.48 5.31
CA LEU A 143 19.18 18.36 5.93
C LEU A 143 18.26 17.49 6.79
N THR A 144 17.39 18.11 7.59
CA THR A 144 16.40 17.37 8.38
C THR A 144 15.46 16.59 7.47
N ARG A 145 14.93 17.23 6.43
CA ARG A 145 14.04 16.60 5.44
C ARG A 145 14.73 15.45 4.70
N ALA A 146 15.99 15.64 4.30
CA ALA A 146 16.77 14.60 3.64
C ALA A 146 17.05 13.40 4.56
N LYS A 147 17.30 13.65 5.83
CA LYS A 147 17.47 12.60 6.85
C LYS A 147 16.17 11.84 7.11
N ASP A 148 15.03 12.53 7.22
CA ASP A 148 13.71 11.90 7.39
C ASP A 148 13.33 10.99 6.20
N LEU A 149 13.86 11.29 5.02
CA LEU A 149 13.69 10.51 3.79
C LEU A 149 14.80 9.47 3.56
N ASP A 150 15.74 9.31 4.51
CA ASP A 150 16.88 8.39 4.44
C ASP A 150 17.78 8.61 3.20
N LEU A 151 17.93 9.88 2.78
CA LEU A 151 18.68 10.27 1.58
C LEU A 151 20.18 10.48 1.84
N ILE A 152 20.53 10.84 3.08
CA ILE A 152 21.89 11.19 3.50
C ILE A 152 22.28 10.41 4.73
N SER A 153 23.58 10.16 4.90
CA SER A 153 24.13 9.51 6.09
C SER A 153 23.62 10.15 7.38
N ASN A 154 23.50 9.35 8.44
CA ASN A 154 23.11 9.86 9.77
C ASN A 154 24.07 10.93 10.32
N ARG A 155 25.33 10.89 9.89
CA ARG A 155 26.38 11.87 10.21
C ARG A 155 26.29 13.13 9.33
N GLY A 156 25.48 13.07 8.28
CA GLY A 156 25.30 14.13 7.30
C GLY A 156 26.24 14.02 6.10
N PRO A 157 25.90 14.68 4.98
CA PRO A 157 26.65 14.63 3.74
C PRO A 157 27.96 15.42 3.86
N ARG A 158 28.92 15.02 3.03
CA ARG A 158 30.27 15.57 2.97
C ARG A 158 30.54 16.08 1.56
N VAL A 159 31.12 17.27 1.49
CA VAL A 159 31.54 17.91 0.23
C VAL A 159 33.02 18.24 0.30
N CYS A 160 33.73 18.13 -0.83
CA CYS A 160 35.12 18.56 -0.92
C CYS A 160 35.18 20.10 -1.06
N LEU A 161 36.05 20.75 -0.28
CA LEU A 161 36.40 22.14 -0.53
C LEU A 161 37.33 22.19 -1.75
N ARG A 162 36.82 22.71 -2.88
CA ARG A 162 37.55 22.73 -4.16
C ARG A 162 38.95 23.32 -4.01
N GLU A 163 39.90 22.73 -4.74
CA GLU A 163 41.33 23.10 -4.72
C GLU A 163 42.03 22.88 -3.36
N THR A 164 41.46 22.04 -2.48
CA THR A 164 42.06 21.64 -1.20
C THR A 164 41.92 20.14 -0.95
N ASP A 165 42.61 19.62 0.08
CA ASP A 165 42.41 18.27 0.61
C ASP A 165 41.46 18.24 1.83
N VAL A 166 40.69 19.31 2.02
CA VAL A 166 39.77 19.51 3.14
C VAL A 166 38.34 19.23 2.70
N TYR A 167 37.58 18.61 3.59
CA TYR A 167 36.19 18.26 3.37
C TYR A 167 35.31 18.96 4.40
N LEU A 168 34.11 19.34 3.99
CA LEU A 168 33.10 19.95 4.83
C LEU A 168 31.93 18.98 5.00
N ARG A 169 31.66 18.57 6.24
CA ARG A 169 30.48 17.77 6.57
C ARG A 169 29.40 18.66 7.17
N PHE A 170 28.20 18.54 6.62
CA PHE A 170 27.01 19.25 7.10
C PHE A 170 26.21 18.34 8.02
N ALA A 171 25.97 18.74 9.27
CA ALA A 171 25.10 18.02 10.17
C ALA A 171 24.02 18.95 10.75
N PRO A 172 22.76 18.47 10.88
CA PRO A 172 21.76 19.21 11.64
C PRO A 172 22.22 19.30 13.11
N GLY A 173 22.20 20.51 13.67
CA GLY A 173 22.52 20.77 15.06
C GLY A 173 21.52 20.09 16.00
N MET A 174 22.03 19.44 17.04
CA MET A 174 21.24 18.68 18.00
C MET A 174 21.52 19.19 19.41
N ALA A 175 20.47 19.63 20.11
CA ALA A 175 20.50 19.94 21.53
C ALA A 175 19.62 18.95 22.28
N PHE A 176 20.19 18.23 23.25
CA PHE A 176 19.47 17.23 24.07
C PHE A 176 18.72 16.17 23.24
N GLY A 177 19.27 15.77 22.08
CA GLY A 177 18.66 14.79 21.19
C GLY A 177 17.52 15.33 20.33
N THR A 178 17.25 16.64 20.38
CA THR A 178 16.27 17.33 19.52
C THR A 178 16.94 18.32 18.60
N TYR A 179 16.33 18.54 17.43
CA TYR A 179 16.81 19.51 16.46
C TYR A 179 16.66 20.94 17.01
N ASP A 180 17.75 21.70 17.03
CA ASP A 180 17.77 23.05 17.61
C ASP A 180 17.75 24.18 16.57
N GLY A 181 17.62 23.84 15.28
CA GLY A 181 17.65 24.81 14.20
C GLY A 181 19.06 25.20 13.73
N SER A 182 20.13 24.80 14.41
CA SER A 182 21.49 25.10 13.97
C SER A 182 22.00 24.09 12.93
N VAL A 183 23.10 24.43 12.26
CA VAL A 183 23.83 23.55 11.37
C VAL A 183 25.28 23.50 11.85
N GLU A 184 25.78 22.30 12.12
CA GLU A 184 27.19 22.08 12.44
C GLU A 184 27.95 21.78 11.15
N LEU A 185 29.03 22.52 10.91
CA LEU A 185 29.89 22.40 9.75
C LEU A 185 31.26 21.90 10.20
N PHE A 186 31.52 20.61 9.99
CA PHE A 186 32.78 19.99 10.38
C PHE A 186 33.79 20.03 9.23
N LEU A 187 34.96 20.61 9.49
CA LEU A 187 36.12 20.51 8.61
C LEU A 187 36.85 19.21 8.94
N GLU A 188 37.08 18.38 7.92
CA GLU A 188 37.67 17.05 8.05
C GLU A 188 38.78 16.85 7.00
N HIS A 189 39.79 16.04 7.33
CA HIS A 189 40.67 15.44 6.34
C HIS A 189 39.94 14.36 5.53
N GLN A 190 40.57 13.84 4.46
CA GLN A 190 40.03 12.78 3.60
C GLN A 190 39.57 11.53 4.37
N ASP A 191 40.25 11.17 5.45
CA ASP A 191 39.94 10.01 6.30
C ASP A 191 38.84 10.28 7.35
N GLY A 192 38.27 11.49 7.37
CA GLY A 192 37.25 11.91 8.33
C GLY A 192 37.80 12.38 9.68
N SER A 193 39.13 12.49 9.84
CA SER A 193 39.71 13.10 11.04
C SER A 193 39.43 14.60 11.09
N ALA A 194 39.04 15.11 12.26
CA ALA A 194 38.55 16.47 12.43
C ALA A 194 39.69 17.50 12.40
N LEU A 195 39.51 18.55 11.60
CA LEU A 195 40.33 19.77 11.55
C LEU A 195 39.73 20.89 12.42
N GLY A 196 38.41 20.92 12.53
CA GLY A 196 37.67 21.90 13.33
C GLY A 196 36.20 21.92 12.96
N ASN A 197 35.42 22.79 13.59
CA ASN A 197 34.03 23.02 13.22
C ASN A 197 33.64 24.49 13.32
N VAL A 198 32.59 24.86 12.58
CA VAL A 198 31.84 26.11 12.69
C VAL A 198 30.40 25.74 12.96
N ARG A 199 29.78 26.38 13.96
CA ARG A 199 28.36 26.20 14.24
C ARG A 199 27.59 27.38 13.68
N TRP A 200 26.73 27.11 12.70
CA TRP A 200 25.80 28.09 12.15
C TRP A 200 24.53 28.12 12.98
N ALA A 201 24.51 28.98 13.98
CA ALA A 201 23.38 29.17 14.89
C ALA A 201 22.88 30.62 14.83
N ARG A 202 21.76 30.89 15.50
CA ARG A 202 21.32 32.27 15.72
C ARG A 202 22.22 32.90 16.79
N SER A 203 22.73 34.11 16.54
CA SER A 203 23.53 34.82 17.55
C SER A 203 22.68 35.14 18.78
N MET A 204 23.34 35.36 19.93
CA MET A 204 22.64 35.76 21.17
C MET A 204 21.94 37.12 21.04
N ASP A 205 22.43 37.99 20.16
CA ASP A 205 21.87 39.32 19.92
C ASP A 205 20.66 39.29 18.98
N GLY A 206 20.29 38.10 18.49
CA GLY A 206 19.13 37.87 17.64
C GLY A 206 19.38 38.08 16.15
N GLU A 207 20.55 38.60 15.78
CA GLU A 207 21.05 38.66 14.41
C GLU A 207 21.39 37.25 13.91
N GLU A 208 21.09 36.97 12.65
CA GLU A 208 21.42 35.70 12.03
C GLU A 208 22.69 35.85 11.21
N ASP A 209 23.71 35.02 11.51
CA ASP A 209 24.91 34.95 10.70
C ASP A 209 24.52 34.60 9.27
N THR A 210 24.98 35.41 8.31
CA THR A 210 24.72 35.13 6.92
C THR A 210 25.56 33.94 6.45
N ALA A 211 25.21 33.35 5.32
CA ALA A 211 26.06 32.31 4.72
C ALA A 211 27.48 32.81 4.44
N VAL A 212 27.65 34.11 4.17
CA VAL A 212 28.97 34.71 3.93
C VAL A 212 29.81 34.71 5.20
N ASP A 213 29.23 35.12 6.34
CA ASP A 213 29.94 35.19 7.62
C ASP A 213 30.47 33.80 8.02
N VAL A 214 29.62 32.78 7.88
CA VAL A 214 29.99 31.39 8.15
C VAL A 214 31.08 30.87 7.21
N LEU A 215 31.02 31.23 5.92
CA LEU A 215 32.06 30.85 4.96
C LEU A 215 33.39 31.56 5.27
N VAL A 216 33.36 32.80 5.76
CA VAL A 216 34.57 33.50 6.24
C VAL A 216 35.17 32.75 7.43
N ASP A 217 34.38 32.41 8.44
CA ASP A 217 34.84 31.64 9.60
C ASP A 217 35.44 30.28 9.21
N LEU A 218 34.83 29.59 8.24
CA LEU A 218 35.38 28.35 7.68
C LEU A 218 36.72 28.59 6.98
N THR A 219 36.82 29.67 6.20
CA THR A 219 38.04 30.04 5.47
C THR A 219 39.19 30.33 6.43
N GLU A 220 38.94 31.09 7.50
CA GLU A 220 39.95 31.38 8.52
C GLU A 220 40.46 30.11 9.20
N LYS A 221 39.59 29.11 9.45
CA LYS A 221 40.00 27.80 9.98
C LYS A 221 40.84 27.01 8.98
N VAL A 222 40.47 27.01 7.69
CA VAL A 222 41.25 26.37 6.62
C VAL A 222 42.63 27.03 6.48
N GLN A 223 42.70 28.35 6.62
CA GLN A 223 43.95 29.11 6.61
C GLN A 223 44.81 28.81 7.85
N ALA A 224 44.22 28.77 9.04
CA ALA A 224 44.91 28.42 10.28
C ALA A 224 45.49 26.99 10.23
N ALA A 225 44.83 26.07 9.52
CA ALA A 225 45.31 24.72 9.26
C ALA A 225 46.42 24.65 8.18
N GLY A 226 46.77 25.76 7.54
CA GLY A 226 47.77 25.82 6.47
C GLY A 226 47.31 25.15 5.17
N ARG A 227 46.00 25.05 4.94
CA ARG A 227 45.38 24.37 3.77
C ARG A 227 44.70 25.31 2.80
N TYR A 228 44.79 26.62 3.02
CA TYR A 228 44.20 27.61 2.16
C TYR A 228 44.96 27.73 0.83
N PRO A 229 44.30 27.54 -0.33
CA PRO A 229 44.97 27.53 -1.63
C PRO A 229 45.25 28.93 -2.19
N GLY A 230 44.84 29.98 -1.46
CA GLY A 230 44.88 31.37 -1.90
C GLY A 230 43.55 31.85 -2.46
N ASP A 231 43.39 33.16 -2.59
CA ASP A 231 42.09 33.80 -2.90
C ASP A 231 41.57 33.47 -4.30
N ALA A 232 42.46 33.35 -5.28
CA ALA A 232 42.07 33.10 -6.67
C ALA A 232 41.44 31.71 -6.91
N PRO A 233 42.03 30.60 -6.42
CA PRO A 233 41.44 29.27 -6.58
C PRO A 233 40.31 28.95 -5.59
N TYR A 234 40.23 29.64 -4.45
CA TYR A 234 39.29 29.28 -3.38
C TYR A 234 37.84 29.68 -3.70
N GLN A 235 36.97 28.69 -3.84
CA GLN A 235 35.55 28.88 -4.17
C GLN A 235 34.64 28.42 -3.01
N ALA A 236 34.63 29.18 -1.91
CA ALA A 236 33.87 28.83 -0.70
C ALA A 236 32.38 28.56 -0.99
N GLY A 237 31.76 29.35 -1.87
CA GLY A 237 30.33 29.22 -2.19
C GLY A 237 29.95 27.93 -2.92
N ALA A 238 30.91 27.25 -3.55
CA ALA A 238 30.64 26.02 -4.29
C ALA A 238 30.08 24.89 -3.42
N VAL A 239 30.37 24.91 -2.11
CA VAL A 239 29.90 23.89 -1.15
C VAL A 239 28.38 23.76 -1.11
N PHE A 240 27.65 24.85 -1.32
CA PHE A 240 26.18 24.82 -1.31
C PHE A 240 25.61 24.24 -2.61
N SER A 241 26.27 24.49 -3.75
CA SER A 241 25.95 23.85 -5.02
C SER A 241 26.24 22.34 -4.96
N ASP A 242 27.40 21.97 -4.39
CA ASP A 242 27.79 20.57 -4.23
C ASP A 242 26.87 19.84 -3.21
N LEU A 243 26.45 20.50 -2.13
CA LEU A 243 25.46 19.97 -1.19
C LEU A 243 24.09 19.76 -1.87
N ARG A 244 23.59 20.76 -2.61
CA ARG A 244 22.35 20.63 -3.40
C ARG A 244 22.45 19.42 -4.33
N HIS A 245 23.57 19.27 -5.04
CA HIS A 245 23.77 18.16 -5.97
C HIS A 245 23.64 16.80 -5.29
N ILE A 246 24.19 16.65 -4.07
CA ILE A 246 24.02 15.42 -3.26
C ILE A 246 22.56 15.16 -2.95
N LEU A 247 21.83 16.17 -2.47
CA LEU A 247 20.43 16.03 -2.09
C LEU A 247 19.52 15.72 -3.29
N ASP A 248 19.72 16.40 -4.41
CA ASP A 248 18.96 16.19 -5.65
C ASP A 248 19.19 14.78 -6.20
N LEU A 249 20.44 14.32 -6.26
CA LEU A 249 20.75 12.97 -6.74
C LEU A 249 20.13 11.90 -5.84
N ALA A 250 20.26 12.03 -4.52
CA ALA A 250 19.68 11.10 -3.57
C ALA A 250 18.15 11.07 -3.70
N TYR A 251 17.51 12.24 -3.78
CA TYR A 251 16.08 12.39 -3.92
C TYR A 251 15.53 11.76 -5.20
N ASP A 252 16.18 12.01 -6.34
CA ASP A 252 15.76 11.50 -7.64
C ASP A 252 15.83 9.97 -7.69
N ARG A 253 16.84 9.39 -7.07
CA ARG A 253 17.03 7.94 -6.98
C ARG A 253 16.06 7.27 -6.00
N ALA A 254 15.75 7.93 -4.88
CA ALA A 254 14.80 7.42 -3.90
C ALA A 254 13.35 7.49 -4.39
N THR A 255 12.99 8.57 -5.09
CA THR A 255 11.61 8.79 -5.56
C THR A 255 11.32 8.21 -6.95
N GLY A 256 12.38 7.84 -7.69
CA GLY A 256 12.27 7.41 -9.08
C GLY A 256 11.83 8.51 -10.04
N ALA A 257 11.96 9.79 -9.64
CA ALA A 257 11.54 10.94 -10.45
C ALA A 257 12.33 11.04 -11.77
N SER A 258 13.57 10.53 -11.79
CA SER A 258 14.41 10.43 -12.99
C SER A 258 14.09 9.20 -13.87
N GLY A 259 13.11 8.38 -13.48
CA GLY A 259 12.81 7.10 -14.14
C GLY A 259 13.72 5.95 -13.73
N ILE A 260 14.78 6.21 -12.94
CA ILE A 260 15.69 5.20 -12.41
C ILE A 260 15.15 4.70 -11.07
N ARG A 261 14.88 3.39 -10.96
CA ARG A 261 14.28 2.76 -9.77
C ARG A 261 15.29 2.01 -8.90
N GLU A 262 16.45 2.61 -8.69
CA GLU A 262 17.48 2.02 -7.86
C GLU A 262 17.94 3.04 -6.81
N PRO A 263 17.39 2.97 -5.59
CA PRO A 263 17.86 3.78 -4.48
C PRO A 263 19.37 3.56 -4.29
N ILE A 264 20.11 4.66 -4.10
CA ILE A 264 21.52 4.60 -3.76
C ILE A 264 21.68 4.23 -2.28
N GLY A 265 20.74 4.66 -1.44
CA GLY A 265 20.82 4.64 0.01
C GLY A 265 21.34 5.97 0.57
N PRO A 266 21.54 6.07 1.89
CA PRO A 266 22.00 7.28 2.55
C PRO A 266 23.39 7.71 2.06
N ILE A 267 23.45 8.79 1.27
CA ILE A 267 24.70 9.26 0.67
C ILE A 267 25.56 9.97 1.72
N VAL A 268 26.84 9.60 1.75
CA VAL A 268 27.90 10.32 2.47
C VAL A 268 28.53 11.35 1.56
N GLU A 269 28.95 10.96 0.35
CA GLU A 269 29.72 11.81 -0.57
C GLU A 269 29.53 11.37 -2.04
N ILE A 270 29.61 12.31 -2.98
CA ILE A 270 29.59 12.03 -4.42
C ILE A 270 30.96 12.30 -5.01
N PHE A 271 31.44 11.34 -5.80
CA PHE A 271 32.66 11.44 -6.57
C PHE A 271 32.27 11.49 -8.05
N SER A 272 32.16 12.71 -8.57
CA SER A 272 31.82 12.93 -9.97
C SER A 272 32.87 12.30 -10.90
N PRO A 273 32.48 11.71 -12.04
CA PRO A 273 31.11 11.66 -12.55
C PRO A 273 30.32 10.38 -12.20
N GLN A 274 30.93 9.37 -11.57
CA GLN A 274 30.39 8.01 -11.63
C GLN A 274 30.08 7.35 -10.29
N TRP A 275 30.51 7.89 -9.15
CA TRP A 275 30.48 7.17 -7.89
C TRP A 275 29.82 7.95 -6.77
N ALA A 276 29.13 7.23 -5.88
CA ALA A 276 28.64 7.73 -4.61
C ALA A 276 29.06 6.78 -3.50
N LEU A 277 29.50 7.35 -2.39
CA LEU A 277 29.77 6.64 -1.15
C LEU A 277 28.56 6.75 -0.25
N THR A 278 28.09 5.62 0.27
CA THR A 278 27.08 5.53 1.32
C THR A 278 27.72 5.03 2.62
N ASP A 279 26.94 4.95 3.69
CA ASP A 279 27.42 4.39 4.96
C ASP A 279 27.85 2.91 4.85
N THR A 280 27.36 2.17 3.84
CA THR A 280 27.54 0.71 3.75
C THR A 280 28.08 0.23 2.41
N THR A 281 28.06 1.07 1.37
CA THR A 281 28.49 0.70 0.01
C THR A 281 29.19 1.85 -0.72
N LEU A 282 30.15 1.50 -1.59
CA LEU A 282 30.66 2.35 -2.65
C LEU A 282 29.93 1.96 -3.95
N LYS A 283 29.05 2.83 -4.43
CA LYS A 283 28.10 2.54 -5.49
C LYS A 283 28.39 3.36 -6.75
N ARG A 284 28.35 2.71 -7.90
CA ARG A 284 28.38 3.39 -9.19
C ARG A 284 26.99 3.93 -9.51
N LEU A 285 26.91 5.20 -9.94
CA LEU A 285 25.66 5.88 -10.25
C LEU A 285 24.97 5.23 -11.46
N ASP A 286 25.71 4.92 -12.51
CA ASP A 286 25.17 4.40 -13.77
C ASP A 286 25.80 3.05 -14.15
N GLY A 287 25.58 2.03 -13.32
CA GLY A 287 25.98 0.66 -13.65
C GLY A 287 25.87 -0.33 -12.50
N PRO A 288 26.28 -1.59 -12.73
CA PRO A 288 26.01 -2.69 -11.81
C PRO A 288 27.03 -2.81 -10.67
N TYR A 289 27.90 -1.82 -10.48
CA TYR A 289 28.96 -1.91 -9.47
C TYR A 289 28.49 -1.35 -8.14
N ASP A 290 28.39 -2.24 -7.16
CA ASP A 290 28.11 -1.94 -5.76
C ASP A 290 29.11 -2.72 -4.91
N ILE A 291 30.02 -2.00 -4.25
CA ILE A 291 31.09 -2.59 -3.44
C ILE A 291 30.76 -2.31 -1.97
N ALA A 292 30.36 -3.35 -1.23
CA ALA A 292 30.15 -3.23 0.21
C ALA A 292 31.43 -2.73 0.90
N ILE A 293 31.29 -1.78 1.83
CA ILE A 293 32.44 -1.12 2.48
C ILE A 293 33.34 -2.12 3.21
N GLY A 294 32.75 -3.13 3.85
CA GLY A 294 33.50 -4.21 4.51
C GLY A 294 34.32 -5.10 3.55
N ARG A 295 34.14 -4.97 2.23
CA ARG A 295 34.88 -5.70 1.19
C ARG A 295 35.97 -4.88 0.53
N LEU A 296 36.13 -3.60 0.88
CA LEU A 296 37.18 -2.74 0.31
C LEU A 296 38.61 -3.25 0.58
N SER A 297 38.79 -4.11 1.60
CA SER A 297 40.07 -4.76 1.90
C SER A 297 40.37 -5.99 1.03
N GLU A 298 39.41 -6.49 0.23
CA GLU A 298 39.64 -7.59 -0.70
C GLU A 298 40.58 -7.13 -1.82
N LEU A 299 41.62 -7.93 -2.11
CA LEU A 299 42.77 -7.53 -2.92
C LEU A 299 42.45 -7.22 -4.40
N ASP A 300 41.29 -7.64 -4.91
CA ASP A 300 41.02 -7.63 -6.35
C ASP A 300 40.09 -6.50 -6.81
N TRP A 301 39.31 -5.86 -5.94
CA TRP A 301 38.31 -4.86 -6.34
C TRP A 301 38.88 -3.71 -7.16
N TRP A 302 39.90 -3.03 -6.63
CA TRP A 302 40.52 -1.89 -7.32
C TRP A 302 41.00 -2.30 -8.71
N SER A 303 41.77 -3.39 -8.79
CA SER A 303 42.34 -3.90 -10.05
C SER A 303 41.28 -4.42 -11.03
N HIS A 304 40.15 -4.93 -10.54
CA HIS A 304 39.06 -5.47 -11.34
C HIS A 304 38.27 -4.34 -12.00
N VAL A 305 37.95 -3.29 -11.24
CA VAL A 305 37.09 -2.19 -11.67
C VAL A 305 37.85 -1.24 -12.60
N ILE A 306 39.09 -0.85 -12.27
CA ILE A 306 39.89 0.09 -13.06
C ILE A 306 40.22 -0.43 -14.48
N LYS A 307 40.27 -1.76 -14.67
CA LYS A 307 40.50 -2.38 -15.99
C LYS A 307 39.32 -2.23 -16.95
N LYS A 308 38.18 -1.73 -16.50
CA LYS A 308 36.99 -1.57 -17.34
C LYS A 308 37.09 -0.26 -18.13
N PRO A 309 36.96 -0.27 -19.47
CA PRO A 309 37.20 0.91 -20.29
C PRO A 309 36.16 2.04 -20.13
N TRP A 310 35.05 1.77 -19.45
CA TRP A 310 33.97 2.72 -19.18
C TRP A 310 34.01 3.30 -17.76
N ILE A 311 35.04 2.98 -16.98
CA ILE A 311 35.25 3.53 -15.64
C ILE A 311 36.12 4.78 -15.75
N ASP A 312 35.68 5.85 -15.10
CA ASP A 312 36.51 7.02 -14.85
C ASP A 312 37.50 6.68 -13.72
N GLU A 313 38.77 6.50 -14.11
CA GLU A 313 39.84 6.06 -13.22
C GLU A 313 40.07 7.02 -12.05
N VAL A 314 39.99 8.33 -12.31
CA VAL A 314 40.24 9.37 -11.30
C VAL A 314 39.13 9.36 -10.24
N SER A 315 37.88 9.42 -10.69
CA SER A 315 36.69 9.37 -9.84
C SER A 315 36.65 8.07 -9.01
N PHE A 316 36.91 6.92 -9.63
CA PHE A 316 36.93 5.65 -8.91
C PHE A 316 38.04 5.58 -7.86
N THR A 317 39.26 6.00 -8.21
CA THR A 317 40.40 5.97 -7.28
C THR A 317 40.14 6.86 -6.06
N LEU A 318 39.68 8.10 -6.29
CA LEU A 318 39.31 9.01 -5.21
C LEU A 318 38.21 8.43 -4.32
N ALA A 319 37.16 7.85 -4.93
CA ALA A 319 36.06 7.26 -4.18
C ALA A 319 36.51 6.04 -3.36
N PHE A 320 37.32 5.16 -3.95
CA PHE A 320 37.82 3.94 -3.32
C PHE A 320 38.75 4.26 -2.15
N ASP A 321 39.72 5.15 -2.35
CA ASP A 321 40.68 5.54 -1.32
C ASP A 321 39.98 6.26 -0.16
N THR A 322 39.03 7.16 -0.46
CA THR A 322 38.25 7.86 0.55
C THR A 322 37.36 6.92 1.35
N ALA A 323 36.66 6.00 0.67
CA ALA A 323 35.82 5.01 1.32
C ALA A 323 36.63 4.11 2.25
N LYS A 324 37.81 3.67 1.81
CA LYS A 324 38.72 2.86 2.62
C LYS A 324 39.23 3.63 3.85
N ALA A 325 39.67 4.88 3.66
CA ALA A 325 40.17 5.71 4.75
C ALA A 325 39.09 5.98 5.81
N LEU A 326 37.86 6.34 5.38
CA LEU A 326 36.74 6.55 6.29
C LEU A 326 36.30 5.26 7.00
N TYR A 327 36.42 4.11 6.35
CA TYR A 327 36.13 2.82 6.98
C TYR A 327 37.17 2.48 8.06
N GLU A 328 38.46 2.63 7.76
CA GLU A 328 39.56 2.33 8.68
C GLU A 328 39.54 3.22 9.94
N THR A 329 39.05 4.46 9.81
CA THR A 329 38.88 5.39 10.94
C THR A 329 37.56 5.22 11.70
N GLY A 330 36.69 4.28 11.29
CA GLY A 330 35.39 4.04 11.91
C GLY A 330 34.36 5.15 11.62
N ASN A 331 34.58 5.93 10.56
CA ASN A 331 33.68 6.99 10.12
C ASN A 331 32.56 6.52 9.19
N LEU A 332 32.60 5.26 8.74
CA LEU A 332 31.50 4.56 8.06
C LEU A 332 30.91 3.47 8.96
N ALA A 333 29.66 3.10 8.72
CA ALA A 333 29.01 2.04 9.48
C ALA A 333 29.68 0.69 9.18
N PRO A 334 30.21 -0.04 10.18
CA PRO A 334 30.94 -1.29 9.95
C PRO A 334 30.04 -2.43 9.45
N LYS A 335 28.71 -2.31 9.64
CA LYS A 335 27.69 -3.24 9.15
C LYS A 335 26.40 -2.49 8.84
N PRO A 336 25.66 -2.87 7.78
CA PRO A 336 24.28 -2.42 7.62
C PRO A 336 23.47 -2.84 8.87
N PRO A 337 22.66 -1.94 9.46
CA PRO A 337 21.73 -2.33 10.51
C PRO A 337 20.67 -3.27 9.91
N GLY A 338 20.88 -4.58 9.97
CA GLY A 338 19.86 -5.54 9.52
C GLY A 338 20.29 -6.90 8.99
N TYR A 339 21.59 -7.20 8.79
CA TYR A 339 21.99 -8.59 8.54
C TYR A 339 21.97 -9.37 9.87
N VAL A 340 20.76 -9.68 10.34
CA VAL A 340 20.54 -10.88 11.14
C VAL A 340 20.91 -12.01 10.20
N GLU A 341 21.98 -12.75 10.51
CA GLU A 341 22.19 -14.04 9.85
C GLU A 341 20.88 -14.81 10.01
N GLU A 342 20.12 -14.98 8.92
CA GLU A 342 19.00 -15.91 8.95
C GLU A 342 19.59 -17.23 9.46
N PRO A 343 19.04 -17.80 10.56
CA PRO A 343 19.55 -19.04 11.08
C PRO A 343 19.57 -20.07 9.94
N PRO A 344 20.63 -20.88 9.82
CA PRO A 344 20.71 -21.87 8.75
C PRO A 344 19.46 -22.74 8.83
N PHE A 345 18.63 -22.67 7.79
CA PHE A 345 17.46 -23.54 7.64
C PHE A 345 17.88 -25.01 7.61
#